data_AF-A0A4Y9NA35-F1
#
_entry.id   AF-A0A4Y9NA35-F1
#
_cell.length_a   1.000
_cell.length_b   1.000
_cell.length_c   1.000
_cell.angle_alpha   90.00
_cell.angle_beta   90.00
_cell.angle_gamma   90.00
#
_symmetry.space_group_name_H-M   'P 1'
#
loop_
_entity.id
_entity.type
_entity.pdbx_description
1 polymer ?
#
loop_
_entity_poly.entity_id
_entity_poly.type
_entity_poly.pdbx_seq_one_letter_code
_entity_poly.pdbx_strand_id
1 'polypeptide(L)'
;MIAVASLLHLAGLGVVFGVCTWLQIRRTGGSGFNGISGPVGSLSWWAGVLFVLALLLGLAGPAVVLAGVMGVPDGPTGTAAAVLGLVLLVPGVAAVLIAQTGMGTSWRIGVDDTERTDVALACLILAIELQVRVIEELYLRRVHGADYVAYAARTGRFLPGFGRLHPRARPVTAR
;
A
#
# COMPACT_ATOMS: atom_id res chain seq x y z
N MET A 1 26.07 -18.74 4.66
CA MET A 1 24.59 -18.58 4.68
C MET A 1 24.15 -17.16 4.39
N ILE A 2 24.59 -16.14 5.14
CA ILE A 2 24.21 -14.73 4.91
C ILE A 2 24.51 -14.27 3.49
N ALA A 3 25.73 -14.51 2.99
CA ALA A 3 26.10 -14.16 1.62
C ALA A 3 25.16 -14.78 0.56
N VAL A 4 24.75 -16.04 0.76
CA VAL A 4 23.78 -16.72 -0.12
C VAL A 4 22.40 -16.06 -0.02
N ALA A 5 21.92 -15.75 1.19
CA ALA A 5 20.65 -15.05 1.39
C ALA A 5 20.67 -13.63 0.77
N SER A 6 21.78 -12.90 0.89
CA SER A 6 21.98 -11.60 0.25
C SER A 6 21.97 -11.71 -1.27
N LEU A 7 22.65 -12.71 -1.83
CA LEU A 7 22.64 -12.99 -3.27
C LEU A 7 21.23 -13.33 -3.76
N LEU A 8 20.49 -14.17 -3.03
CA LEU A 8 19.10 -14.51 -3.36
C LEU A 8 18.18 -13.28 -3.30
N HIS A 9 18.37 -12.39 -2.33
CA HIS A 9 17.61 -11.15 -2.23
C HIS A 9 17.90 -10.22 -3.42
N LEU A 10 19.18 -10.01 -3.76
CA LEU A 10 19.58 -9.22 -4.93
C LEU A 10 19.08 -9.82 -6.25
N ALA A 11 19.19 -11.14 -6.40
CA ALA A 11 18.65 -11.85 -7.56
C ALA A 11 17.13 -11.70 -7.65
N GLY A 12 16.42 -11.84 -6.54
CA GLY A 12 14.97 -11.64 -6.46
C GLY A 12 14.55 -10.23 -6.88
N LEU A 13 15.22 -9.19 -6.37
CA LEU A 13 14.99 -7.81 -6.80
C LEU A 13 15.26 -7.64 -8.31
N GLY A 14 16.40 -8.15 -8.78
CA GLY A 14 16.77 -8.10 -10.20
C GLY A 14 15.76 -8.79 -11.10
N VAL A 15 15.19 -9.93 -10.68
CA VAL A 15 14.14 -10.64 -11.42
C VAL A 15 12.84 -9.84 -11.41
N VAL A 16 12.38 -9.38 -10.25
CA VAL A 16 11.13 -8.62 -10.10
C VAL A 16 11.14 -7.34 -10.92
N PHE A 17 12.23 -6.56 -10.87
CA PHE A 17 12.34 -5.35 -11.68
C PHE A 17 12.69 -5.66 -13.13
N GLY A 18 13.58 -6.60 -13.39
CA GLY A 18 14.09 -6.89 -14.72
C GLY A 18 13.08 -7.52 -15.67
N VAL A 19 12.31 -8.51 -15.21
CA VAL A 19 11.33 -9.22 -16.06
C VAL A 19 10.27 -8.26 -16.58
N CYS A 20 9.64 -7.48 -15.71
CA CYS A 20 8.58 -6.56 -16.11
C CYS A 20 9.10 -5.42 -16.98
N THR A 21 10.26 -4.85 -16.63
CA THR A 21 10.91 -3.82 -17.45
C THR A 21 11.21 -4.33 -18.84
N TRP A 22 11.77 -5.54 -18.94
CA TRP A 22 12.07 -6.17 -20.23
C TRP A 22 10.80 -6.42 -21.05
N LEU A 23 9.76 -6.99 -20.42
CA LEU A 23 8.47 -7.21 -21.09
C LEU A 23 7.83 -5.90 -21.54
N GLN A 24 7.90 -4.84 -20.73
CA GLN A 24 7.36 -3.52 -21.06
C GLN A 24 8.10 -2.89 -22.24
N ILE A 25 9.44 -2.96 -22.28
CA ILE A 25 10.25 -2.49 -23.40
C ILE A 25 9.88 -3.26 -24.67
N ARG A 26 9.75 -4.58 -24.58
CA ARG A 26 9.40 -5.43 -25.73
C ARG A 26 8.01 -5.13 -26.28
N ARG A 27 7.04 -4.80 -25.41
CA ARG A 27 5.64 -4.58 -25.78
C ARG A 27 5.33 -3.14 -26.21
N THR A 28 5.99 -2.17 -25.60
CA THR A 28 5.62 -0.73 -25.72
C THR A 28 6.78 0.15 -26.18
N GLY A 29 8.01 -0.34 -26.20
CA GLY A 29 9.22 0.43 -26.45
C GLY A 29 9.72 1.24 -25.25
N GLY A 30 8.92 1.38 -24.18
CA GLY A 30 9.29 2.08 -22.95
C GLY A 30 9.65 1.13 -21.79
N SER A 31 10.48 1.60 -20.85
CA SER A 31 10.89 0.82 -19.68
C SER A 31 9.81 0.68 -18.60
N GLY A 32 8.80 1.56 -18.61
CA GLY A 32 7.79 1.64 -17.55
C GLY A 32 8.28 2.35 -16.28
N PHE A 33 9.53 2.80 -16.23
CA PHE A 33 10.04 3.62 -15.13
C PHE A 33 9.88 5.11 -15.44
N ASN A 34 9.17 5.82 -14.56
CA ASN A 34 9.01 7.27 -14.61
C ASN A 34 9.98 8.02 -13.68
N GLY A 35 10.77 7.29 -12.88
CA GLY A 35 11.76 7.89 -11.99
C GLY A 35 11.14 8.69 -10.84
N ILE A 36 11.92 9.63 -10.29
CA ILE A 36 11.43 10.61 -9.31
C ILE A 36 10.83 11.78 -10.08
N SER A 37 9.50 11.83 -10.14
CA SER A 37 8.74 12.83 -10.89
C SER A 37 8.38 14.04 -10.02
N GLY A 38 8.04 15.15 -10.68
CA GLY A 38 7.38 16.31 -10.07
C GLY A 38 8.31 17.30 -9.35
N PRO A 39 7.76 18.45 -8.93
CA PRO A 39 8.51 19.44 -8.15
C PRO A 39 8.97 18.87 -6.82
N VAL A 40 10.15 19.30 -6.35
CA VAL A 40 10.68 18.89 -5.04
C VAL A 40 9.66 19.17 -3.94
N GLY A 41 9.33 18.15 -3.15
CA GLY A 41 8.35 18.21 -2.08
C GLY A 41 6.91 17.84 -2.46
N SER A 42 6.62 17.57 -3.74
CA SER A 42 5.33 17.01 -4.16
C SER A 42 5.14 15.56 -3.66
N LEU A 43 3.91 15.06 -3.70
CA LEU A 43 3.61 13.65 -3.35
C LEU A 43 4.30 12.66 -4.29
N SER A 44 4.35 12.95 -5.60
CA SER A 44 5.02 12.12 -6.60
C SER A 44 6.54 12.08 -6.38
N TRP A 45 7.14 13.21 -6.00
CA TRP A 45 8.55 13.28 -5.63
C TRP A 45 8.84 12.45 -4.38
N TRP A 46 8.01 12.61 -3.33
CA TRP A 46 8.14 11.82 -2.10
C TRP A 46 7.94 10.31 -2.34
N ALA A 47 7.02 9.92 -3.21
CA ALA A 47 6.82 8.51 -3.57
C ALA A 47 8.10 7.92 -4.18
N GLY A 48 8.75 8.64 -5.10
CA GLY A 48 10.02 8.23 -5.69
C GLY A 48 11.16 8.16 -4.66
N VAL A 49 11.30 9.18 -3.81
CA VAL A 49 12.34 9.23 -2.76
C VAL A 49 12.16 8.11 -1.74
N LEU A 50 10.94 7.91 -1.24
CA LEU A 50 10.63 6.85 -0.26
C LEU A 50 10.82 5.46 -0.87
N PHE A 51 10.53 5.29 -2.16
CA PHE A 51 10.80 4.04 -2.86
C PHE A 51 12.30 3.73 -2.94
N VAL A 52 13.12 4.70 -3.33
CA VAL A 52 14.60 4.54 -3.33
C VAL A 52 15.11 4.28 -1.91
N LEU A 53 14.63 5.04 -0.93
CA LEU A 53 15.01 4.86 0.47
C LEU A 53 14.64 3.45 0.97
N ALA A 54 13.46 2.93 0.63
CA ALA A 54 13.04 1.59 0.99
C ALA A 54 13.97 0.51 0.39
N LEU A 55 14.39 0.66 -0.87
CA LEU A 55 15.36 -0.25 -1.49
C LEU A 55 16.72 -0.20 -0.78
N LEU A 56 17.21 1.02 -0.47
CA LEU A 56 18.47 1.20 0.25
C LEU A 56 18.41 0.62 1.67
N LEU A 57 17.33 0.89 2.41
CA LEU A 57 17.13 0.34 3.75
C LEU A 57 17.00 -1.19 3.74
N GLY A 58 16.34 -1.76 2.72
CA GLY A 58 16.27 -3.21 2.54
C GLY A 58 17.64 -3.85 2.34
N LEU A 59 18.54 -3.17 1.63
CA LEU A 59 19.92 -3.61 1.40
C LEU A 59 20.85 -3.32 2.58
N ALA A 60 20.55 -2.31 3.40
CA ALA A 60 21.38 -1.88 4.52
C ALA A 60 21.54 -3.00 5.56
N GLY A 61 20.48 -3.76 5.86
CA GLY A 61 20.54 -4.86 6.83
C GLY A 61 21.62 -5.90 6.48
N PRO A 62 21.56 -6.55 5.31
CA PRO A 62 22.61 -7.46 4.86
C PRO A 62 23.99 -6.81 4.78
N ALA A 63 24.09 -5.55 4.33
CA ALA A 63 25.36 -4.85 4.18
C ALA A 63 26.07 -4.63 5.53
N VAL A 64 25.33 -4.21 6.57
CA VAL A 64 25.87 -3.98 7.92
C VAL A 64 26.37 -5.28 8.54
N VAL A 65 25.67 -6.39 8.31
CA VAL A 65 26.09 -7.73 8.77
C VAL A 65 27.35 -8.20 8.02
N LEU A 66 27.40 -8.03 6.69
CA LEU A 66 28.57 -8.40 5.89
C LEU A 66 29.81 -7.55 6.19
N ALA A 67 29.61 -6.29 6.60
CA ALA A 67 30.68 -5.40 7.04
C ALA A 67 31.22 -5.74 8.45
N GLY A 68 30.62 -6.72 9.14
CA GLY A 68 31.01 -7.12 10.49
C GLY A 68 30.66 -6.10 11.57
N VAL A 69 29.82 -5.10 11.25
CA VAL A 69 29.40 -4.03 12.18
C VAL A 69 28.37 -4.56 13.17
N MET A 70 27.48 -5.46 12.72
CA MET A 70 26.56 -6.20 13.60
C MET A 70 26.68 -7.70 13.35
N GLY A 71 26.57 -8.47 14.44
CA GLY A 71 26.38 -9.93 14.35
C GLY A 71 25.00 -10.28 13.80
N VAL A 72 24.84 -11.51 13.31
CA VAL A 72 23.51 -12.03 12.97
C VAL A 72 22.71 -12.14 14.26
N PRO A 73 21.49 -11.56 14.33
CA PRO A 73 20.62 -11.72 15.48
C PRO A 73 20.35 -13.20 15.77
N ASP A 74 20.30 -13.58 17.04
CA ASP A 74 19.92 -14.94 17.44
C ASP A 74 18.53 -15.27 16.90
N GLY A 75 18.42 -16.40 16.21
CA GLY A 75 17.20 -16.80 15.53
C GLY A 75 17.23 -18.26 15.09
N PRO A 76 16.15 -18.76 14.46
CA PRO A 76 16.11 -20.13 13.97
C PRO A 76 17.22 -20.34 12.91
N THR A 77 18.20 -21.18 13.24
CA THR A 77 19.32 -21.54 12.37
C THR A 77 19.23 -22.99 11.89
N GLY A 78 19.96 -23.32 10.81
CA GLY A 78 20.06 -24.68 10.28
C GLY A 78 19.18 -24.93 9.05
N THR A 79 19.21 -26.17 8.54
CA THR A 79 18.58 -26.54 7.26
C THR A 79 17.08 -26.29 7.24
N ALA A 80 16.37 -26.56 8.34
CA ALA A 80 14.93 -26.34 8.41
C ALA A 80 14.56 -24.86 8.25
N ALA A 81 15.29 -23.96 8.89
CA ALA A 81 15.08 -22.51 8.76
C ALA A 81 15.40 -22.03 7.34
N ALA A 82 16.46 -22.56 6.71
CA ALA A 82 16.80 -22.25 5.33
C ALA A 82 15.70 -22.73 4.34
N VAL A 83 15.18 -23.94 4.54
CA VAL A 83 14.07 -24.48 3.74
C VAL A 83 12.82 -23.64 3.92
N LEU A 84 12.47 -23.26 5.16
CA LEU A 84 11.34 -22.37 5.42
C LEU A 84 11.51 -21.02 4.71
N GLY A 85 12.71 -20.43 4.78
CA GLY A 85 13.04 -19.19 4.09
C GLY A 85 12.87 -19.30 2.57
N LEU A 86 13.32 -20.41 1.96
CA LEU A 86 13.14 -20.66 0.53
C LEU A 86 11.66 -20.87 0.16
N VAL A 87 10.92 -21.61 0.98
CA VAL A 87 9.49 -21.85 0.81
C VAL A 87 8.68 -20.56 0.94
N LEU A 88 9.16 -19.55 1.67
CA LEU A 88 8.54 -18.22 1.71
C LEU A 88 8.99 -17.34 0.53
N LEU A 89 10.29 -17.34 0.22
CA LEU A 89 10.88 -16.51 -0.82
C LEU A 89 10.34 -16.85 -2.21
N VAL A 90 10.38 -18.13 -2.60
CA VAL A 90 10.07 -18.55 -3.98
C VAL A 90 8.62 -18.26 -4.35
N PRO A 91 7.61 -18.66 -3.56
CA PRO A 91 6.22 -18.32 -3.84
C PRO A 91 5.96 -16.81 -3.70
N GLY A 92 6.63 -16.12 -2.79
CA GLY A 92 6.52 -14.66 -2.66
C GLY A 92 6.96 -13.93 -3.94
N VAL A 93 8.14 -14.27 -4.46
CA VAL A 93 8.65 -13.74 -5.73
C VAL A 93 7.74 -14.13 -6.89
N ALA A 94 7.27 -15.38 -6.94
CA ALA A 94 6.34 -15.83 -7.98
C ALA A 94 5.02 -15.06 -7.95
N ALA A 95 4.44 -14.85 -6.75
CA ALA A 95 3.20 -14.09 -6.58
C ALA A 95 3.36 -12.63 -7.05
N VAL A 96 4.49 -11.98 -6.74
CA VAL A 96 4.81 -10.64 -7.24
C VAL A 96 4.87 -10.63 -8.76
N LEU A 97 5.59 -11.58 -9.37
CA LEU A 97 5.70 -11.67 -10.83
C LEU A 97 4.34 -11.95 -11.50
N ILE A 98 3.50 -12.82 -10.92
CA ILE A 98 2.15 -13.08 -11.43
C ILE A 98 1.30 -11.80 -11.37
N ALA A 99 1.31 -11.09 -10.23
CA ALA A 99 0.57 -9.85 -10.08
C ALA A 99 1.06 -8.78 -11.08
N GLN A 100 2.39 -8.60 -11.20
CA GLN A 100 2.97 -7.61 -12.10
C GLN A 100 2.74 -7.93 -13.58
N THR A 101 2.85 -9.20 -13.99
CA THR A 101 2.56 -9.60 -15.38
C THR A 101 1.07 -9.50 -15.72
N GLY A 102 0.19 -9.72 -14.74
CA GLY A 102 -1.25 -9.51 -14.86
C GLY A 102 -1.65 -8.05 -15.12
N MET A 103 -0.86 -7.07 -14.66
CA MET A 103 -1.08 -5.64 -14.97
C MET A 103 -0.88 -5.31 -16.47
N GLY A 104 -0.14 -6.15 -17.21
CA GLY A 104 0.07 -5.98 -18.64
C GLY A 104 0.75 -4.66 -19.00
N THR A 105 0.21 -3.94 -19.99
CA THR A 105 0.75 -2.65 -20.44
C THR A 105 0.57 -1.51 -19.44
N SER A 106 -0.28 -1.70 -18.42
CA SER A 106 -0.53 -0.70 -17.38
C SER A 106 0.55 -0.71 -16.28
N TRP A 107 1.45 -1.69 -16.29
CA TRP A 107 2.54 -1.74 -15.32
C TRP A 107 3.47 -0.53 -15.48
N ARG A 108 3.66 0.22 -14.39
CA ARG A 108 4.59 1.35 -14.28
C ARG A 108 5.18 1.42 -12.88
N ILE A 109 6.41 1.93 -12.78
CA ILE A 109 7.06 2.29 -11.53
C ILE A 109 7.22 3.82 -11.49
N GLY A 110 6.65 4.42 -10.44
CA GLY A 110 6.56 5.87 -10.30
C GLY A 110 5.23 6.41 -10.83
N VAL A 111 4.78 7.51 -10.22
CA VAL A 111 3.54 8.19 -10.60
C VAL A 111 3.88 9.20 -11.69
N ASP A 112 3.10 9.17 -12.78
CA ASP A 112 3.15 10.18 -13.83
C ASP A 112 2.25 11.35 -13.43
N ASP A 113 2.83 12.54 -13.24
CA ASP A 113 2.09 13.74 -12.82
C ASP A 113 1.10 14.24 -13.90
N THR A 114 1.20 13.73 -15.13
CA THR A 114 0.24 14.01 -16.19
C THR A 114 -1.03 13.16 -16.09
N GLU A 115 -1.00 12.06 -15.33
CA GLU A 115 -2.17 11.22 -15.11
C GLU A 115 -3.11 11.86 -14.08
N ARG A 116 -4.21 12.43 -14.57
CA ARG A 116 -5.24 13.06 -13.72
C ARG A 116 -6.08 12.00 -13.00
N THR A 117 -5.63 11.60 -11.81
CA THR A 117 -6.37 10.66 -10.93
C THR A 117 -7.42 11.35 -10.06
N ASP A 118 -7.51 12.68 -10.09
CA ASP A 118 -8.40 13.49 -9.25
C ASP A 118 -9.88 13.07 -9.35
N VAL A 119 -10.33 12.77 -10.57
CA VAL A 119 -11.73 12.35 -10.80
C VAL A 119 -12.00 10.98 -10.20
N ALA A 120 -11.06 10.04 -10.32
CA ALA A 120 -11.20 8.71 -9.73
C ALA A 120 -11.24 8.80 -8.20
N LEU A 121 -10.37 9.63 -7.61
CA LEU A 121 -10.37 9.89 -6.17
C LEU A 121 -11.68 10.55 -5.71
N ALA A 122 -12.16 11.57 -6.44
CA ALA A 122 -13.42 12.23 -6.14
C ALA A 122 -14.62 11.26 -6.21
N CYS A 123 -14.66 10.41 -7.24
CA CYS A 123 -15.69 9.36 -7.37
C CYS A 123 -15.60 8.34 -6.22
N LEU A 124 -14.40 7.93 -5.81
CA LEU A 124 -14.22 7.02 -4.67
C LEU A 124 -14.72 7.63 -3.37
N ILE A 125 -14.35 8.88 -3.09
CA ILE A 125 -14.82 9.61 -1.90
C ILE A 125 -16.34 9.72 -1.92
N LEU A 126 -16.93 10.10 -3.06
CA LEU A 126 -18.37 10.19 -3.22
C LEU A 126 -19.06 8.83 -2.99
N ALA A 127 -18.51 7.76 -3.56
CA ALA A 127 -19.04 6.41 -3.39
C ALA A 127 -19.02 5.97 -1.91
N ILE A 128 -17.92 6.23 -1.20
CA ILE A 128 -17.79 5.94 0.23
C ILE A 128 -18.81 6.76 1.04
N GLU A 129 -18.93 8.06 0.77
CA GLU A 129 -19.90 8.92 1.44
C GLU A 129 -21.35 8.48 1.19
N LEU A 130 -21.68 8.05 -0.03
CA LEU A 130 -22.99 7.51 -0.37
C LEU A 130 -23.24 6.18 0.35
N GLN A 131 -22.29 5.25 0.33
CA GLN A 131 -22.40 3.97 1.03
C GLN A 131 -22.64 4.19 2.52
N VAL A 132 -21.84 5.04 3.17
CA VAL A 132 -21.98 5.35 4.59
C VAL A 132 -23.33 6.00 4.88
N ARG A 133 -23.73 7.04 4.14
CA ARG A 133 -24.95 7.80 4.46
C ARG A 133 -26.24 7.09 4.09
N VAL A 134 -26.27 6.41 2.96
CA VAL A 134 -27.49 5.82 2.39
C VAL A 134 -27.71 4.40 2.90
N ILE A 135 -26.62 3.63 3.08
CA ILE A 135 -26.71 2.23 3.45
C ILE A 135 -26.44 2.08 4.95
N GLU A 136 -25.23 2.38 5.39
CA GLU A 136 -24.77 2.02 6.73
C GLU A 136 -25.48 2.83 7.82
N GLU A 137 -25.48 4.17 7.72
CA GLU A 137 -26.11 5.02 8.72
C GLU A 137 -27.63 4.87 8.75
N LEU A 138 -28.25 4.68 7.58
CA LEU A 138 -29.69 4.49 7.52
C LEU A 138 -30.06 3.18 8.23
N TYR A 139 -29.31 2.11 7.97
CA TYR A 139 -29.48 0.84 8.65
C TYR A 139 -29.24 0.97 10.16
N LEU A 140 -28.13 1.58 10.58
CA LEU A 140 -27.78 1.77 11.99
C LEU A 140 -28.81 2.63 12.72
N ARG A 141 -29.36 3.67 12.08
CA ARG A 141 -30.46 4.46 12.64
C ARG A 141 -31.77 3.66 12.72
N ARG A 142 -32.06 2.78 11.75
CA ARG A 142 -33.26 1.93 11.78
C ARG A 142 -33.19 0.88 12.89
N VAL A 143 -32.02 0.29 13.11
CA VAL A 143 -31.82 -0.80 14.09
C VAL A 143 -31.60 -0.26 15.50
N HIS A 144 -30.78 0.78 15.66
CA HIS A 144 -30.34 1.27 16.98
C HIS A 144 -30.94 2.62 17.38
N GLY A 145 -31.67 3.30 16.49
CA GLY A 145 -32.45 4.49 16.83
C GLY A 145 -31.64 5.58 17.55
N ALA A 146 -32.07 5.93 18.76
CA ALA A 146 -31.51 7.02 19.55
C ALA A 146 -30.08 6.75 20.04
N ASP A 147 -29.74 5.49 20.31
CA ASP A 147 -28.40 5.12 20.83
C ASP A 147 -27.32 5.39 19.79
N TYR A 148 -27.61 5.09 18.53
CA TYR A 148 -26.70 5.41 17.43
C TYR A 148 -26.53 6.91 17.22
N VAL A 149 -27.61 7.69 17.36
CA VAL A 149 -27.54 9.16 17.26
C VAL A 149 -26.68 9.75 18.38
N ALA A 150 -26.85 9.27 19.62
CA ALA A 150 -26.04 9.70 20.75
C ALA A 150 -24.56 9.31 20.62
N TYR A 151 -24.28 8.13 20.08
CA TYR A 151 -22.93 7.70 19.74
C TYR A 151 -22.31 8.60 18.64
N ALA A 152 -22.99 8.76 17.51
CA ALA A 152 -22.50 9.54 16.37
C ALA A 152 -22.31 11.03 16.71
N ALA A 153 -23.07 11.56 17.66
CA ALA A 153 -22.88 12.92 18.19
C ALA A 153 -21.55 13.10 18.93
N ARG A 154 -21.04 12.05 19.60
CA ARG A 154 -19.76 12.09 20.32
C ARG A 154 -18.58 11.83 19.39
N THR A 155 -18.68 10.80 18.54
CA THR A 155 -17.54 10.26 17.80
C THR A 155 -17.31 10.96 16.45
N GLY A 156 -18.36 11.22 15.67
CA GLY A 156 -18.25 11.65 14.27
C GLY A 156 -18.24 10.49 13.26
N ARG A 157 -18.01 10.77 11.97
CA ARG A 157 -18.21 9.86 10.81
C ARG A 157 -16.94 9.19 10.26
N PHE A 158 -15.76 9.80 10.39
CA PHE A 158 -14.50 9.26 9.83
C PHE A 158 -13.31 9.52 10.73
N LEU A 159 -13.09 10.79 11.06
CA LEU A 159 -12.14 11.23 12.07
C LEU A 159 -12.89 11.69 13.32
N PRO A 160 -12.31 11.53 14.51
CA PRO A 160 -12.90 12.05 15.74
C PRO A 160 -13.27 13.53 15.58
N GLY A 161 -14.55 13.85 15.74
CA GLY A 161 -15.05 15.23 15.63
C GLY A 161 -15.65 15.65 14.28
N PHE A 162 -15.41 14.92 13.18
CA PHE A 162 -15.97 15.27 11.87
C PHE A 162 -17.36 14.66 11.65
N GLY A 163 -18.30 15.41 11.05
CA GLY A 163 -19.60 14.88 10.64
C GLY A 163 -20.54 14.45 11.78
N ARG A 164 -20.39 15.04 12.98
CA ARG A 164 -21.23 14.74 14.15
C ARG A 164 -22.71 14.98 13.87
N LEU A 165 -23.54 14.01 14.23
CA LEU A 165 -24.99 14.16 14.14
C LEU A 165 -25.49 14.97 15.33
N HIS A 166 -26.18 16.08 15.07
CA HIS A 166 -26.91 16.77 16.14
C HIS A 166 -28.20 16.01 16.45
N PRO A 167 -28.45 15.65 17.72
CA PRO A 167 -29.75 15.15 18.12
C PRO A 167 -30.80 16.22 17.83
N ARG A 168 -31.62 16.02 16.78
CA ARG A 168 -32.78 16.90 16.55
C ARG A 168 -33.79 16.61 17.67
N ALA A 169 -33.97 17.57 18.57
CA ALA A 169 -35.10 17.59 19.49
C ALA A 169 -36.39 17.61 18.64
N ARG A 170 -37.13 16.50 18.60
CA ARG A 170 -38.53 16.55 18.13
C ARG A 170 -39.34 17.22 19.25
N PRO A 171 -40.12 18.28 18.97
CA PRO A 171 -41.17 18.69 19.90
C PRO A 171 -42.16 17.54 19.95
N VAL A 172 -42.33 16.95 21.12
CA VAL A 172 -43.49 16.09 21.41
C VAL A 172 -44.68 17.03 21.41
N THR A 173 -45.44 17.08 20.31
CA THR A 173 -46.78 17.64 20.36
C THR A 173 -47.62 16.67 21.19
N ALA A 174 -47.78 17.03 22.46
CA ALA A 174 -48.77 16.44 23.33
C ALA A 174 -50.16 16.79 22.76
N ARG A 175 -50.95 15.72 22.55
CA ARG A 175 -52.42 15.62 22.42
C ARG A 175 -53.17 16.77 21.74
#